data_AF-A0A538C3L9-F1
#
_entry.id   AF-A0A538C3L9-F1
#
_cell.length_a   1.000
_cell.length_b   1.000
_cell.length_c   1.000
_cell.angle_alpha   90.00
_cell.angle_beta   90.00
_cell.angle_gamma   90.00
#
_symmetry.space_group_name_H-M   'P 1'
#
loop_
_entity.id
_entity.type
_entity.pdbx_description
1 polymer ?
#
loop_
_entity_poly.entity_id
_entity_poly.type
_entity_poly.pdbx_seq_one_letter_code
_entity_poly.pdbx_strand_id
1 'polypeptide(L)'
;PGKELGAKLTGASVYDIPPGEALCPYHYEYAEEEWALVLEGTATLRTPDGSEPLRPMELAFFPTGPDGAHLIRNDTDQPLRVLMFSNVVHPAATAYPDSDKVGVWTGFEGEDVMVERSANVGYFHGET
;
A
#
# COMPACT_ATOMS: atom_id res chain seq x y z
N PRO A 1 10.08 2.03 12.10
CA PRO A 1 11.48 2.37 11.75
C PRO A 1 11.67 3.80 11.21
N GLY A 2 11.11 4.17 10.04
CA GLY A 2 11.38 5.48 9.42
C GLY A 2 10.98 6.68 10.30
N LYS A 3 9.70 6.72 10.72
CA LYS A 3 9.18 7.78 11.59
C LYS A 3 9.92 7.89 12.93
N GLU A 4 10.25 6.74 13.53
CA GLU A 4 10.97 6.66 14.82
C GLU A 4 12.38 7.23 14.74
N LEU A 5 13.00 7.19 13.55
CA LEU A 5 14.31 7.78 13.27
C LEU A 5 14.23 9.24 12.80
N GLY A 6 13.02 9.82 12.74
CA GLY A 6 12.80 11.21 12.32
C GLY A 6 12.81 11.42 10.80
N ALA A 7 12.68 10.37 10.00
CA ALA A 7 12.52 10.51 8.55
C ALA A 7 11.19 11.22 8.23
N LYS A 8 11.25 12.17 7.29
CA LYS A 8 10.08 12.99 6.89
C LYS A 8 9.69 12.85 5.42
N LEU A 9 10.66 12.52 4.57
CA LEU A 9 10.46 12.43 3.12
C LEU A 9 10.29 10.99 2.65
N THR A 10 10.64 10.02 3.50
CA THR A 10 10.64 8.60 3.18
C THR A 10 10.13 7.79 4.36
N GLY A 11 9.37 6.76 4.07
CA GLY A 11 8.87 5.76 5.00
C GLY A 11 9.68 4.49 4.86
N ALA A 12 9.89 3.80 5.99
CA ALA A 12 10.44 2.46 6.01
C ALA A 12 9.85 1.71 7.20
N SER A 13 9.19 0.59 6.93
CA SER A 13 8.48 -0.21 7.93
C SER A 13 8.72 -1.69 7.69
N VAL A 14 9.07 -2.40 8.76
CA VAL A 14 9.19 -3.87 8.74
C VAL A 14 7.90 -4.43 9.30
N TYR A 15 7.30 -5.37 8.57
CA TYR A 15 6.06 -6.03 8.93
C TYR A 15 6.30 -7.51 9.12
N ASP A 16 5.77 -8.05 10.21
CA ASP A 16 5.59 -9.48 10.43
C ASP A 16 4.16 -9.84 9.99
N ILE A 17 4.02 -10.72 9.00
CA ILE A 17 2.74 -11.11 8.41
C ILE A 17 2.44 -12.57 8.81
N PRO A 18 1.43 -12.81 9.67
CA PRO A 18 1.06 -14.16 10.08
C PRO A 18 0.60 -15.04 8.90
N PRO A 19 0.72 -16.38 9.02
CA PRO A 19 0.11 -17.32 8.08
C PRO A 19 -1.37 -17.01 7.79
N GLY A 20 -1.72 -16.94 6.51
CA GLY A 20 -3.08 -16.66 6.06
C GLY A 20 -3.49 -15.18 6.06
N GLU A 21 -2.61 -14.25 6.46
CA GLU A 21 -2.89 -12.81 6.53
C GLU A 21 -2.22 -12.02 5.41
N ALA A 22 -2.71 -10.79 5.19
CA ALA A 22 -2.16 -9.84 4.24
C ALA A 22 -1.64 -8.58 4.95
N LEU A 23 -0.64 -7.92 4.36
CA LEU A 23 -0.09 -6.66 4.87
C LEU A 23 -1.13 -5.54 4.85
N CYS A 24 -1.85 -5.42 3.74
CA CYS A 24 -2.87 -4.43 3.46
C CYS A 24 -3.78 -4.95 2.33
N PRO A 25 -4.94 -4.34 2.04
CA PRO A 25 -5.75 -4.69 0.88
C PRO A 25 -5.02 -4.43 -0.44
N TYR A 26 -5.48 -5.06 -1.53
CA TYR A 26 -4.97 -4.75 -2.88
C TYR A 26 -5.18 -3.26 -3.20
N HIS A 27 -4.08 -2.56 -3.47
CA HIS A 27 -4.10 -1.10 -3.60
C HIS A 27 -3.00 -0.59 -4.52
N TYR A 28 -3.14 0.66 -4.98
CA TYR A 28 -2.05 1.44 -5.57
C TYR A 28 -2.07 2.87 -5.03
N GLU A 29 -0.90 3.50 -5.03
CA GLU A 29 -0.73 4.88 -4.60
C GLU A 29 -0.75 5.84 -5.79
N TYR A 30 -1.37 7.01 -5.62
CA TYR A 30 -1.40 8.03 -6.67
C TYR A 30 -0.14 8.90 -6.71
N ALA A 31 0.58 9.02 -5.60
CA ALA A 31 1.70 9.95 -5.45
C ALA A 31 2.99 9.32 -4.90
N GLU A 32 2.89 8.10 -4.39
CA GLU A 32 4.00 7.42 -3.72
C GLU A 32 4.43 6.21 -4.55
N GLU A 33 5.73 6.16 -4.84
CA GLU A 33 6.35 4.92 -5.26
C GLU A 33 6.55 4.04 -4.03
N GLU A 34 6.28 2.75 -4.17
CA GLU A 34 6.50 1.80 -3.10
C GLU A 34 7.41 0.66 -3.53
N TRP A 35 8.05 0.06 -2.53
CA TRP A 35 8.97 -1.04 -2.73
C TRP A 35 8.82 -2.05 -1.60
N ALA A 36 8.96 -3.32 -1.93
CA ALA A 36 8.92 -4.42 -0.98
C ALA A 36 10.16 -5.31 -1.10
N LEU A 37 10.84 -5.53 0.02
CA LEU A 37 11.92 -6.50 0.15
C LEU A 37 11.52 -7.59 1.14
N VAL A 38 11.50 -8.85 0.70
CA VAL A 38 11.26 -9.98 1.60
C VAL A 38 12.51 -10.24 2.42
N LEU A 39 12.37 -10.19 3.74
CA LEU A 39 13.47 -10.44 4.68
C LEU A 39 13.52 -11.91 5.11
N GLU A 40 12.34 -12.52 5.30
CA GLU A 40 12.18 -13.91 5.76
C GLU A 40 10.87 -14.48 5.21
N GLY A 41 10.84 -15.79 4.91
CA GLY A 41 9.65 -16.47 4.42
C GLY A 41 9.44 -16.32 2.90
N THR A 42 8.24 -16.62 2.43
CA THR A 42 7.85 -16.45 1.01
C THR A 42 6.51 -15.72 0.95
N ALA A 43 6.51 -14.53 0.37
CA ALA A 43 5.29 -13.79 0.13
C ALA A 43 4.60 -14.30 -1.14
N THR A 44 3.27 -14.27 -1.15
CA THR A 44 2.51 -14.24 -2.39
C THR A 44 2.25 -12.78 -2.74
N LEU A 45 2.84 -12.34 -3.85
CA LEU A 45 2.67 -11.01 -4.40
C LEU A 45 1.64 -11.09 -5.52
N ARG A 46 0.53 -10.37 -5.38
CA ARG A 46 -0.42 -10.12 -6.48
C ARG A 46 -0.14 -8.75 -7.07
N THR A 47 -0.03 -8.67 -8.39
CA THR A 47 0.09 -7.46 -9.22
C THR A 47 -1.02 -7.45 -10.28
N PRO A 48 -1.10 -6.45 -11.18
CA PRO A 48 -2.05 -6.48 -12.30
C PRO A 48 -1.83 -7.68 -13.24
N ASP A 49 -0.61 -8.19 -13.31
CA ASP A 49 -0.22 -9.29 -14.21
C ASP A 49 -0.50 -10.68 -13.65
N GLY A 50 -0.88 -10.78 -12.37
CA GLY A 50 -1.22 -12.03 -11.70
C GLY A 50 -0.58 -12.15 -10.33
N SER A 51 -0.44 -13.40 -9.85
CA SER A 51 0.16 -13.68 -8.55
C SER A 51 1.40 -14.56 -8.69
N GLU A 52 2.47 -14.18 -8.01
CA GLU A 52 3.74 -14.91 -8.00
C GLU A 52 4.40 -14.92 -6.61
N PRO A 53 5.25 -15.92 -6.31
CA PRO A 53 5.98 -15.94 -5.05
C PRO A 53 7.17 -14.98 -5.07
N LEU A 54 7.33 -14.19 -4.00
CA LEU A 54 8.51 -13.35 -3.75
C LEU A 54 9.30 -13.94 -2.57
N ARG A 55 10.58 -14.25 -2.80
CA ARG A 55 11.47 -14.98 -1.87
C ARG A 55 12.42 -14.05 -1.13
N PRO A 56 13.10 -14.52 -0.07
CA PRO A 56 14.02 -13.68 0.69
C PRO A 56 15.07 -13.02 -0.20
N MET A 57 15.30 -11.73 0.05
CA MET A 57 16.18 -10.84 -0.72
C MET A 57 15.72 -10.49 -2.14
N GLU A 58 14.55 -10.95 -2.58
CA GLU A 58 13.92 -10.44 -3.80
C GLU A 58 13.19 -9.13 -3.51
N LEU A 59 13.25 -8.22 -4.49
CA LEU A 59 12.76 -6.86 -4.41
C LEU A 59 11.65 -6.67 -5.45
N ALA A 60 10.54 -6.07 -5.03
CA ALA A 60 9.48 -5.61 -5.91
C ALA A 60 9.40 -4.08 -5.87
N PHE A 61 9.13 -3.48 -7.04
CA PHE A 61 8.90 -2.05 -7.21
C PHE A 61 7.49 -1.82 -7.72
N PHE A 62 6.82 -0.84 -7.13
CA PHE A 62 5.45 -0.46 -7.44
C PHE A 62 5.44 1.01 -7.89
N PRO A 63 5.27 1.29 -9.20
CA PRO A 63 5.15 2.66 -9.67
C PRO A 63 3.85 3.30 -9.18
N THR A 64 3.74 4.62 -9.28
CA THR A 64 2.45 5.30 -9.03
C THR A 64 1.38 4.87 -10.02
N GLY A 65 0.12 4.90 -9.58
CA GLY A 65 -1.05 4.61 -10.39
C GLY A 65 -1.36 3.12 -10.54
N PRO A 66 -2.36 2.78 -11.39
CA PRO A 66 -2.90 1.41 -11.48
C PRO A 66 -1.88 0.32 -11.79
N ASP A 67 -0.80 0.64 -12.50
CA ASP A 67 0.25 -0.33 -12.86
C ASP A 67 1.08 -0.78 -11.63
N GLY A 68 1.09 0.00 -10.55
CA GLY A 68 1.71 -0.38 -9.28
C GLY A 68 0.77 -1.07 -8.30
N ALA A 69 -0.42 -1.47 -8.74
CA ALA A 69 -1.39 -2.08 -7.83
C ALA A 69 -0.89 -3.43 -7.29
N HIS A 70 -0.80 -3.56 -5.97
CA HIS A 70 -0.20 -4.73 -5.35
C HIS A 70 -0.88 -5.16 -4.05
N LEU A 71 -0.69 -6.44 -3.72
CA LEU A 71 -1.09 -7.08 -2.47
C LEU A 71 0.00 -8.08 -2.06
N ILE A 72 0.48 -7.96 -0.83
CA ILE A 72 1.45 -8.88 -0.23
C ILE A 72 0.75 -9.70 0.84
N ARG A 73 0.74 -11.03 0.66
CA ARG A 73 0.06 -11.99 1.54
C ARG A 73 0.99 -13.12 1.95
N ASN A 74 0.81 -13.64 3.16
CA ASN A 74 1.43 -14.87 3.59
C ASN A 74 0.48 -16.05 3.34
N ASP A 75 0.64 -16.74 2.21
CA ASP A 75 -0.12 -17.96 1.89
C ASP A 75 0.52 -19.25 2.43
N THR A 76 1.62 -19.11 3.19
CA THR A 76 2.36 -20.24 3.76
C THR A 76 1.99 -20.46 5.23
N ASP A 77 2.51 -21.55 5.82
CA ASP A 77 2.43 -21.82 7.25
C ASP A 77 3.65 -21.33 8.04
N GLN A 78 4.60 -20.67 7.36
CA GLN A 78 5.83 -20.15 7.95
C GLN A 78 5.72 -18.64 8.25
N PRO A 79 6.55 -18.08 9.14
CA PRO A 79 6.63 -16.64 9.33
C PRO A 79 7.03 -15.92 8.03
N LEU A 80 6.39 -14.78 7.74
CA LEU A 80 6.75 -13.88 6.65
C LEU A 80 7.14 -12.52 7.24
N ARG A 81 8.32 -12.02 6.85
CA ARG A 81 8.77 -10.66 7.20
C ARG A 81 9.13 -9.88 5.96
N VAL A 82 8.57 -8.68 5.82
CA VAL A 82 8.75 -7.81 4.66
C VAL A 82 9.14 -6.41 5.13
N LEU A 83 10.15 -5.81 4.49
CA LEU A 83 10.44 -4.39 4.57
C LEU A 83 9.69 -3.68 3.44
N MET A 84 8.79 -2.77 3.79
CA MET A 84 8.21 -1.80 2.85
C MET A 84 8.97 -0.48 2.98
N PHE A 85 9.22 0.18 1.86
CA PHE A 85 9.73 1.55 1.83
C PHE A 85 9.14 2.36 0.69
N SER A 86 8.97 3.65 0.92
CA SER A 86 8.33 4.57 -0.01
C SER A 86 8.82 5.99 0.22
N ASN A 87 8.61 6.88 -0.76
CA ASN A 87 8.51 8.31 -0.44
C ASN A 87 7.25 8.57 0.39
N VAL A 88 7.24 9.68 1.13
CA VAL A 88 6.06 10.11 1.91
C VAL A 88 5.56 11.43 1.34
N VAL A 89 4.29 11.46 0.92
CA VAL A 89 3.65 12.63 0.31
C VAL A 89 2.37 12.97 1.06
N HIS A 90 2.18 14.27 1.34
CA HIS A 90 0.91 14.78 1.87
C HIS A 90 0.52 16.08 1.14
N PRO A 91 -0.75 16.21 0.69
CA PRO A 91 -1.77 15.17 0.68
C PRO A 91 -1.45 14.06 -0.35
N ALA A 92 -1.87 12.83 -0.05
CA ALA A 92 -1.79 11.69 -0.96
C ALA A 92 -3.13 10.95 -1.04
N ALA A 93 -3.27 10.08 -2.03
CA ALA A 93 -4.43 9.22 -2.16
C ALA A 93 -4.01 7.79 -2.50
N THR A 94 -4.74 6.84 -1.93
CA THR A 94 -4.58 5.41 -2.15
C THR A 94 -5.86 4.85 -2.72
N ALA A 95 -5.76 4.03 -3.75
CA ALA A 95 -6.89 3.45 -4.42
C ALA A 95 -6.97 1.95 -4.10
N TYR A 96 -8.17 1.44 -3.76
CA TYR A 96 -8.39 0.03 -3.43
C TYR A 96 -9.36 -0.63 -4.42
N PRO A 97 -8.88 -1.22 -5.53
CA PRO A 97 -9.75 -1.70 -6.62
C PRO A 97 -10.78 -2.76 -6.19
N ASP A 98 -10.36 -3.75 -5.39
CA ASP A 98 -11.22 -4.88 -5.02
C ASP A 98 -12.45 -4.48 -4.19
N SER A 99 -12.38 -3.34 -3.51
CA SER A 99 -13.44 -2.86 -2.62
C SER A 99 -14.07 -1.55 -3.10
N ASP A 100 -13.70 -1.09 -4.30
CA ASP A 100 -14.13 0.17 -4.90
C ASP A 100 -13.99 1.39 -3.96
N LYS A 101 -12.85 1.47 -3.25
CA LYS A 101 -12.57 2.57 -2.32
C LYS A 101 -11.42 3.45 -2.77
N VAL A 102 -11.40 4.66 -2.21
CA VAL A 102 -10.25 5.57 -2.19
C VAL A 102 -10.04 6.10 -0.78
N GLY A 103 -8.80 6.09 -0.32
CA GLY A 103 -8.35 6.79 0.87
C GLY A 103 -7.65 8.09 0.48
N VAL A 104 -7.85 9.16 1.24
CA VAL A 104 -7.10 10.42 1.11
C VAL A 104 -6.43 10.70 2.44
N TRP A 105 -5.12 10.90 2.38
CA TRP A 105 -4.25 11.14 3.53
C TRP A 105 -3.79 12.59 3.50
N THR A 106 -4.33 13.44 4.36
CA THR A 106 -4.08 14.88 4.34
C THR A 106 -2.80 15.26 5.07
N GLY A 107 -2.32 14.39 5.97
CA GLY A 107 -1.22 14.69 6.89
C GLY A 107 -1.66 15.50 8.12
N PHE A 108 -2.96 15.76 8.27
CA PHE A 108 -3.55 16.43 9.42
C PHE A 108 -4.48 15.48 10.17
N GLU A 109 -4.32 15.44 11.50
CA GLU A 109 -5.10 14.54 12.37
C GLU A 109 -6.60 14.81 12.25
N GLY A 110 -7.37 13.76 11.97
CA GLY A 110 -8.83 13.81 11.88
C GLY A 110 -9.39 14.29 10.54
N GLU A 111 -8.53 14.58 9.54
CA GLU A 111 -8.96 15.04 8.21
C GLU A 111 -8.83 13.97 7.12
N ASP A 112 -8.24 12.81 7.42
CA ASP A 112 -8.17 11.68 6.49
C ASP A 112 -9.56 11.11 6.22
N VAL A 113 -9.80 10.67 4.98
CA VAL A 113 -11.08 10.09 4.58
C VAL A 113 -10.89 8.76 3.86
N MET A 114 -11.84 7.85 4.04
CA MET A 114 -11.96 6.60 3.30
C MET A 114 -13.39 6.51 2.78
N VAL A 115 -13.56 6.52 1.46
CA VAL A 115 -14.88 6.56 0.82
C VAL A 115 -14.98 5.57 -0.33
N GLU A 116 -16.19 5.12 -0.63
CA GLU A 116 -16.47 4.44 -1.90
C GLU A 116 -16.27 5.41 -3.06
N ARG A 117 -15.69 4.95 -4.18
CA ARG A 117 -15.51 5.79 -5.37
C ARG A 117 -16.84 6.18 -6.01
N SER A 118 -17.88 5.38 -5.77
CA SER A 118 -19.27 5.66 -6.15
C SER A 118 -19.80 7.00 -5.60
N ALA A 119 -19.22 7.52 -4.52
CA ALA A 119 -19.57 8.81 -3.93
C ALA A 119 -19.08 10.02 -4.75
N ASN A 120 -18.43 9.81 -5.90
CA ASN A 120 -17.93 10.86 -6.80
C ASN A 120 -19.04 11.79 -7.33
N VAL A 121 -19.39 12.78 -6.51
CA VAL A 121 -20.37 13.82 -6.85
C VAL A 121 -19.79 14.80 -7.87
N GLY A 122 -20.68 15.47 -8.62
CA GLY A 122 -20.24 16.50 -9.57
C GLY A 122 -19.57 17.69 -8.87
N TYR A 123 -18.70 18.40 -9.58
CA TYR A 123 -17.89 19.52 -9.05
C TYR A 123 -18.71 20.61 -8.33
N PHE A 124 -19.95 20.86 -8.76
CA PHE A 124 -20.86 21.84 -8.14
C PHE A 124 -21.95 21.21 -7.26
N HIS A 125 -21.82 19.94 -6.89
CA HIS A 125 -22.83 19.29 -6.05
C HIS A 125 -22.91 19.96 -4.67
N GLY A 126 -24.06 20.55 -4.35
CA GLY A 126 -24.29 21.26 -3.09
C GLY A 126 -23.88 22.73 -3.09
N GLU A 127 -23.35 23.25 -4.21
CA GLU A 127 -22.86 24.63 -4.34
C GLU A 127 -23.83 25.53 -5.13
N THR A 128 -23.76 26.85 -4.90
CA THR A 128 -24.55 27.90 -5.59
C THR A 128 -23.67 28.87 -6.37
#